data_AF-A0A212L0T2-F1
#
_entry.id   AF-A0A212L0T2-F1
#
_cell.length_a   1.000
_cell.length_b   1.000
_cell.length_c   1.000
_cell.angle_alpha   90.00
_cell.angle_beta   90.00
_cell.angle_gamma   90.00
#
_symmetry.space_group_name_H-M   'P 1'
#
loop_
_entity.id
_entity.type
_entity.pdbx_description
1 polymer ?
#
loop_
_entity_poly.entity_id
_entity_poly.type
_entity_poly.pdbx_seq_one_letter_code
_entity_poly.pdbx_strand_id
1 'polypeptide(L)'
;MGKAGTDQNSQEQSSFFSPPGQTSAVLADFPGAAQLQGAWAQASAADLRWIWAAQAAKHGVIILYSPLPRLEGLALHHWCAHLEEVLVPWLSPAQLSHLQCFGSSDAALKARCSRLLARALLIRLVMAATHASIITRGAADAAKSPRQHADMYSHMAWLSLEGLDRDYLGRPVMPGWRAAFSHSGHAAFCAAFRLGHESKNPPCHQNADQLDAETLQDFRPCLAVDAESLLNPPPDPRAYSGRELTAPLAKESCVRDALRRWTIKEALLKSAGLGLSRDPALVNSGFFGQRRGRAQFCHEGSKGFALGPGSARQTIPCRHIGWQLVPCAEHWLCVAAPVSPDRPLLVTGRPLRAHWSGVLNSLG
;
A
#
# COMPACT_ATOMS: atom_id res chain seq x y z
N MET A 1 54.69 -11.64 -46.15
CA MET A 1 54.79 -10.58 -47.18
C MET A 1 53.39 -10.02 -47.38
N GLY A 2 53.04 -8.77 -47.11
CA GLY A 2 53.76 -7.63 -46.54
C GLY A 2 52.79 -6.56 -46.02
N LYS A 3 53.33 -5.77 -45.09
CA LYS A 3 53.09 -4.37 -44.71
C LYS A 3 51.75 -3.90 -44.08
N ALA A 4 51.94 -3.48 -42.83
CA ALA A 4 51.21 -2.54 -42.01
C ALA A 4 50.96 -1.15 -42.63
N GLY A 5 49.96 -0.45 -42.06
CA GLY A 5 49.77 0.99 -42.13
C GLY A 5 48.70 1.43 -41.13
N THR A 6 49.14 1.98 -40.01
CA THR A 6 48.35 2.76 -39.03
C THR A 6 47.79 4.03 -39.66
N ASP A 7 46.60 4.47 -39.22
CA ASP A 7 46.38 5.89 -38.86
C ASP A 7 45.13 6.11 -37.98
N GLN A 8 45.28 7.11 -37.13
CA GLN A 8 44.39 7.56 -36.06
C GLN A 8 43.28 8.49 -36.57
N ASN A 9 42.23 8.63 -35.74
CA ASN A 9 41.39 9.82 -35.57
C ASN A 9 40.66 10.38 -36.80
N SER A 10 39.36 10.09 -36.87
CA SER A 10 38.38 11.06 -37.34
C SER A 10 37.04 10.84 -36.64
N GLN A 11 36.65 11.84 -35.84
CA GLN A 11 35.32 12.03 -35.30
C GLN A 11 34.30 12.08 -36.45
N GLU A 12 33.30 11.21 -36.44
CA GLU A 12 32.04 11.45 -37.14
C GLU A 12 30.86 11.20 -36.21
N GLN A 13 30.36 12.34 -35.74
CA GLN A 13 29.01 12.66 -35.31
C GLN A 13 27.93 11.62 -35.70
N SER A 14 27.42 10.88 -34.71
CA SER A 14 26.09 10.29 -34.81
C SER A 14 25.08 11.21 -34.11
N SER A 15 24.45 12.02 -34.95
CA SER A 15 23.34 12.91 -34.63
C SER A 15 22.17 12.13 -34.01
N PHE A 16 21.98 12.31 -32.70
CA PHE A 16 20.75 12.01 -31.99
C PHE A 16 19.62 12.90 -32.54
N PHE A 17 18.75 12.34 -33.36
CA PHE A 17 17.46 12.95 -33.67
C PHE A 17 16.56 12.87 -32.42
N SER A 18 16.43 14.00 -31.74
CA SER A 18 15.37 14.24 -30.76
C SER A 18 14.07 14.61 -31.49
N PRO A 19 12.90 14.03 -31.16
CA PRO A 19 11.64 14.55 -31.66
C PRO A 19 11.26 15.85 -30.91
N PRO A 20 10.75 16.88 -31.61
CA PRO A 20 10.32 18.12 -31.01
C PRO A 20 8.91 17.94 -30.43
N GLY A 21 8.74 18.30 -29.16
CA GLY A 21 7.47 18.15 -28.47
C GLY A 21 7.60 18.37 -26.97
N GLN A 22 8.21 19.49 -26.58
CA GLN A 22 8.13 19.99 -25.22
C GLN A 22 6.69 20.43 -24.96
N THR A 23 5.89 19.56 -24.37
CA THR A 23 4.78 19.99 -23.51
C THR A 23 5.28 19.95 -22.09
N SER A 24 5.39 21.14 -21.48
CA SER A 24 5.80 21.38 -20.10
C SER A 24 5.43 20.25 -19.16
N ALA A 25 6.45 19.59 -18.63
CA ALA A 25 6.32 18.89 -17.36
C ALA A 25 5.85 19.92 -16.35
N VAL A 26 4.59 19.82 -15.92
CA VAL A 26 4.16 20.43 -14.68
C VAL A 26 4.94 19.69 -13.59
N LEU A 27 6.14 20.21 -13.29
CA LEU A 27 6.75 20.07 -11.99
C LEU A 27 5.63 20.41 -11.00
N ALA A 28 5.27 19.46 -10.14
CA ALA A 28 4.59 19.86 -8.93
C ALA A 28 5.60 20.75 -8.20
N ASP A 29 5.47 22.06 -8.37
CA ASP A 29 6.29 23.05 -7.73
C ASP A 29 6.25 22.78 -6.23
N PHE A 30 7.41 22.42 -5.68
CA PHE A 30 7.65 22.62 -4.27
C PHE A 30 7.39 24.10 -3.99
N PRO A 31 6.46 24.48 -3.10
CA PRO A 31 6.43 25.87 -2.68
C PRO A 31 7.79 26.18 -2.09
N GLY A 32 8.46 27.19 -2.66
CA GLY A 32 9.76 27.65 -2.19
C GLY A 32 9.73 27.90 -0.69
N ALA A 33 10.87 27.73 -0.04
CA ALA A 33 11.07 27.83 1.41
C ALA A 33 10.51 29.10 2.09
N ALA A 34 10.00 30.07 1.33
CA ALA A 34 9.43 31.33 1.79
C ALA A 34 7.98 31.26 2.32
N GLN A 35 7.26 30.13 2.22
CA GLN A 35 5.87 30.01 2.73
C GLN A 35 5.70 29.23 4.05
N LEU A 36 6.80 28.77 4.68
CA LEU A 36 6.77 28.18 6.02
C LEU A 36 6.93 29.29 7.10
N GLN A 37 5.90 30.12 7.29
CA GLN A 37 5.83 31.02 8.44
C GLN A 37 4.76 30.54 9.43
N GLY A 38 5.17 30.29 10.68
CA GLY A 38 4.33 29.82 11.79
C GLY A 38 4.85 28.53 12.46
N ALA A 39 4.03 27.92 13.34
CA ALA A 39 4.33 26.73 14.16
C ALA A 39 4.92 25.51 13.43
N TRP A 40 4.88 25.51 12.09
CA TRP A 40 5.52 24.54 11.20
C TRP A 40 7.07 24.62 11.18
N ALA A 41 7.66 25.74 11.58
CA ALA A 41 9.11 25.99 11.53
C ALA A 41 9.93 25.21 12.58
N GLN A 42 9.28 24.60 13.58
CA GLN A 42 9.94 23.83 14.64
C GLN A 42 9.99 22.32 14.37
N ALA A 43 9.31 21.82 13.33
CA ALA A 43 9.32 20.42 12.98
C ALA A 43 10.62 20.04 12.25
N SER A 44 11.23 18.91 12.61
CA SER A 44 12.39 18.42 11.87
C SER A 44 12.02 18.13 10.40
N ALA A 45 12.99 18.21 9.49
CA ALA A 45 12.76 17.86 8.08
C ALA A 45 12.24 16.41 7.90
N ALA A 46 12.57 15.51 8.84
CA ALA A 46 12.02 14.15 8.86
C ALA A 46 10.53 14.14 9.21
N ASP A 47 10.09 14.96 10.18
CA ASP A 47 8.68 15.08 10.57
C ASP A 47 7.82 15.71 9.49
N LEU A 48 8.35 16.71 8.78
CA LEU A 48 7.63 17.35 7.67
C LEU A 48 7.25 16.37 6.56
N ARG A 49 8.13 15.41 6.23
CA ARG A 49 7.83 14.38 5.21
C ARG A 49 6.64 13.50 5.62
N TRP A 50 6.57 13.12 6.89
CA TRP A 50 5.47 12.33 7.42
C TRP A 50 4.16 13.13 7.47
N ILE A 51 4.23 14.40 7.83
CA ILE A 51 3.06 15.28 7.82
C ILE A 51 2.52 15.47 6.40
N TRP A 52 3.39 15.69 5.41
CA TRP A 52 2.96 15.78 4.01
C TRP A 52 2.33 14.48 3.52
N ALA A 53 2.92 13.32 3.84
CA ALA A 53 2.32 12.02 3.53
C ALA A 53 0.92 11.89 4.17
N ALA A 54 0.77 12.28 5.43
CA ALA A 54 -0.51 12.26 6.13
C ALA A 54 -1.57 13.18 5.50
N GLN A 55 -1.16 14.35 4.99
CA GLN A 55 -2.08 15.24 4.26
C GLN A 55 -2.45 14.66 2.89
N ALA A 56 -1.47 14.12 2.15
CA ALA A 56 -1.70 13.46 0.86
C ALA A 56 -2.67 12.27 0.98
N ALA A 57 -2.62 11.55 2.11
CA ALA A 57 -3.52 10.43 2.41
C ALA A 57 -5.02 10.82 2.47
N LYS A 58 -5.35 12.12 2.58
CA LYS A 58 -6.73 12.61 2.48
C LYS A 58 -7.26 12.62 1.04
N HIS A 59 -6.37 12.62 0.05
CA HIS A 59 -6.71 12.78 -1.36
C HIS A 59 -6.55 11.50 -2.18
N GLY A 60 -5.90 10.48 -1.63
CA GLY A 60 -5.75 9.17 -2.27
C GLY A 60 -4.83 8.25 -1.47
N VAL A 61 -4.50 7.12 -2.08
CA VAL A 61 -3.64 6.10 -1.46
C VAL A 61 -2.20 6.55 -1.46
N ILE A 62 -1.61 6.72 -0.28
CA ILE A 62 -0.17 6.84 -0.13
C ILE A 62 0.47 5.47 0.00
N ILE A 63 1.75 5.38 -0.34
CA ILE A 63 2.54 4.17 -0.09
C ILE A 63 3.81 4.55 0.67
N LEU A 64 4.05 3.84 1.75
CA LEU A 64 5.22 3.91 2.60
C LEU A 64 5.97 2.59 2.45
N TYR A 65 7.29 2.64 2.43
CA TYR A 65 8.08 1.42 2.53
C TYR A 65 9.37 1.64 3.32
N SER A 66 9.83 0.58 3.97
CA SER A 66 11.13 0.56 4.62
C SER A 66 11.88 -0.70 4.23
N PRO A 67 13.16 -0.58 3.83
CA PRO A 67 14.05 -1.71 3.81
C PRO A 67 14.13 -2.35 5.21
N LEU A 68 14.29 -3.66 5.24
CA LEU A 68 14.58 -4.39 6.46
C LEU A 68 16.01 -4.10 6.94
N PRO A 69 16.26 -4.18 8.26
CA PRO A 69 17.63 -4.15 8.76
C PRO A 69 18.41 -5.36 8.23
N ARG A 70 19.70 -5.17 7.93
CA ARG A 70 20.62 -6.23 7.50
C ARG A 70 21.11 -7.03 8.72
N LEU A 71 20.17 -7.66 9.42
CA LEU A 71 20.40 -8.47 10.61
C LEU A 71 19.91 -9.91 10.35
N GLU A 72 20.53 -10.87 11.02
CA GLU A 72 20.21 -12.30 10.92
C GLU A 72 20.26 -12.99 12.28
N GLY A 73 19.67 -14.18 12.40
CA GLY A 73 19.68 -14.99 13.60
C GLY A 73 19.25 -14.23 14.86
N LEU A 74 20.06 -14.35 15.92
CA LEU A 74 19.76 -13.77 17.23
C LEU A 74 19.64 -12.24 17.21
N ALA A 75 20.43 -11.55 16.38
CA ALA A 75 20.36 -10.10 16.27
C ALA A 75 19.04 -9.64 15.66
N LEU A 76 18.56 -10.34 14.62
CA LEU A 76 17.24 -10.07 14.03
C LEU A 76 16.11 -10.40 15.01
N HIS A 77 16.25 -11.49 15.77
CA HIS A 77 15.30 -11.86 16.81
C HIS A 77 15.14 -10.77 17.88
N HIS A 78 16.25 -10.30 18.47
CA HIS A 78 16.23 -9.21 19.45
C HIS A 78 15.66 -7.92 18.88
N TRP A 79 15.99 -7.59 17.62
CA TRP A 79 15.42 -6.42 16.97
C TRP A 79 13.90 -6.52 16.78
N CYS A 80 13.41 -7.69 16.37
CA CYS A 80 11.96 -7.94 16.29
C CYS A 80 11.27 -7.84 17.65
N ALA A 81 11.88 -8.38 18.71
CA ALA A 81 11.34 -8.28 20.07
C ALA A 81 11.26 -6.82 20.53
N HIS A 82 12.34 -6.05 20.34
CA HIS A 82 12.36 -4.63 20.67
C HIS A 82 11.30 -3.83 19.89
N LEU A 83 11.19 -4.06 18.57
CA LEU A 83 10.17 -3.39 17.77
C LEU A 83 8.75 -3.82 18.19
N GLU A 84 8.54 -5.07 18.58
CA GLU A 84 7.26 -5.51 19.12
C GLU A 84 6.91 -4.76 20.41
N GLU A 85 7.84 -4.66 21.38
CA GLU A 85 7.66 -3.92 22.63
C GLU A 85 7.24 -2.47 22.39
N VAL A 86 7.89 -1.79 21.45
CA VAL A 86 7.56 -0.41 21.05
C VAL A 86 6.14 -0.31 20.45
N LEU A 87 5.70 -1.35 19.75
CA LEU A 87 4.39 -1.36 19.09
C LEU A 87 3.25 -1.85 19.98
N VAL A 88 3.52 -2.59 21.06
CA VAL A 88 2.48 -3.18 21.95
C VAL A 88 1.37 -2.19 22.31
N PRO A 89 1.62 -0.92 22.68
CA PRO A 89 0.56 0.03 23.03
C PRO A 89 -0.43 0.33 21.89
N TRP A 90 -0.08 -0.01 20.66
CA TRP A 90 -0.85 0.29 19.45
C TRP A 90 -1.46 -0.95 18.81
N LEU A 91 -1.24 -2.14 19.35
CA LEU A 91 -1.66 -3.39 18.74
C LEU A 91 -2.75 -4.06 19.57
N SER A 92 -3.81 -4.49 18.89
CA SER A 92 -4.79 -5.38 19.51
C SER A 92 -4.14 -6.71 19.93
N PRO A 93 -4.72 -7.44 20.90
CA PRO A 93 -4.25 -8.78 21.27
C PRO A 93 -4.21 -9.75 20.07
N ALA A 94 -5.16 -9.62 19.13
CA ALA A 94 -5.21 -10.44 17.92
C ALA A 94 -4.04 -10.14 16.97
N GLN A 95 -3.63 -8.87 16.86
CA GLN A 95 -2.46 -8.48 16.09
C GLN A 95 -1.16 -8.98 16.73
N LEU A 96 -1.04 -8.84 18.06
CA LEU A 96 0.12 -9.33 18.79
C LEU A 96 0.28 -10.85 18.67
N SER A 97 -0.81 -11.60 18.89
CA SER A 97 -0.82 -13.05 18.75
C SER A 97 -0.37 -13.48 17.34
N HIS A 98 -0.87 -12.82 16.30
CA HIS A 98 -0.45 -13.11 14.92
C HIS A 98 1.07 -12.88 14.69
N LEU A 99 1.66 -11.85 15.30
CA LEU A 99 3.09 -11.58 15.19
C LEU A 99 3.95 -12.58 15.98
N GLN A 100 3.39 -13.18 17.03
CA GLN A 100 4.05 -14.18 17.86
C GLN A 100 3.96 -15.60 17.29
N CYS A 101 3.08 -15.86 16.32
CA CYS A 101 2.99 -17.15 15.63
C CYS A 101 4.19 -17.46 14.71
N PHE A 102 5.07 -16.49 14.44
CA PHE A 102 6.22 -16.73 13.57
C PHE A 102 7.28 -17.57 14.28
N GLY A 103 7.76 -18.62 13.60
CA GLY A 103 8.84 -19.46 14.08
C GLY A 103 10.19 -18.74 14.17
N SER A 104 11.21 -19.46 14.63
CA SER A 104 12.57 -18.95 14.87
C SER A 104 13.52 -19.04 13.67
N SER A 105 13.09 -19.59 12.54
CA SER A 105 13.93 -19.66 11.34
C SER A 105 14.19 -18.25 10.77
N ASP A 106 15.32 -18.04 10.09
CA ASP A 106 15.64 -16.73 9.50
C ASP A 106 14.55 -16.23 8.53
N ALA A 107 13.96 -17.14 7.74
CA ALA A 107 12.85 -16.80 6.86
C ALA A 107 11.62 -16.33 7.65
N ALA A 108 11.27 -17.03 8.74
CA ALA A 108 10.16 -16.65 9.60
C ALA A 108 10.44 -15.33 10.35
N LEU A 109 11.68 -15.11 10.81
CA LEU A 109 12.09 -13.86 11.45
C LEU A 109 12.05 -12.68 10.46
N LYS A 110 12.53 -12.83 9.22
CA LYS A 110 12.42 -11.80 8.17
C LYS A 110 10.96 -11.49 7.85
N ALA A 111 10.10 -12.52 7.83
CA ALA A 111 8.66 -12.37 7.64
C ALA A 111 7.97 -11.64 8.81
N ARG A 112 8.36 -11.93 10.06
CA ARG A 112 7.90 -11.22 11.27
C ARG A 112 8.38 -9.77 11.28
N CYS A 113 9.67 -9.56 11.04
CA CYS A 113 10.31 -8.24 10.93
C CYS A 113 9.57 -7.33 9.94
N SER A 114 9.28 -7.85 8.74
CA SER A 114 8.55 -7.10 7.72
C SER A 114 7.14 -6.69 8.18
N ARG A 115 6.44 -7.60 8.87
CA ARG A 115 5.09 -7.36 9.38
C ARG A 115 5.08 -6.33 10.51
N LEU A 116 6.03 -6.39 11.43
CA LEU A 116 6.20 -5.38 12.48
C LEU A 116 6.48 -4.01 11.85
N LEU A 117 7.42 -3.95 10.90
CA LEU A 117 7.82 -2.71 10.26
C LEU A 117 6.68 -2.07 9.44
N ALA A 118 5.88 -2.87 8.73
CA ALA A 118 4.69 -2.36 8.03
C ALA A 118 3.67 -1.69 8.97
N ARG A 119 3.50 -2.23 10.18
CA ARG A 119 2.64 -1.64 11.22
C ARG A 119 3.24 -0.35 11.78
N ALA A 120 4.55 -0.35 12.05
CA ALA A 120 5.26 0.83 12.49
C ALA A 120 5.14 1.99 11.49
N LEU A 121 5.22 1.71 10.18
CA LEU A 121 4.99 2.70 9.12
C LEU A 121 3.59 3.31 9.20
N LEU A 122 2.55 2.49 9.39
CA LEU A 122 1.17 2.96 9.54
C LEU A 122 1.01 3.82 10.79
N ILE A 123 1.46 3.34 11.94
CA ILE A 123 1.32 4.07 13.21
C ILE A 123 2.03 5.42 13.11
N ARG A 124 3.24 5.45 12.56
CA ARG A 124 3.99 6.70 12.36
C ARG A 124 3.25 7.70 11.46
N LEU A 125 2.58 7.23 10.43
CA LEU A 125 1.72 8.04 9.56
C LEU A 125 0.51 8.59 10.33
N VAL A 126 -0.15 7.76 11.13
CA VAL A 126 -1.30 8.17 11.95
C VAL A 126 -0.88 9.25 12.94
N MET A 127 0.22 9.05 13.66
CA MET A 127 0.79 10.05 14.57
C MET A 127 1.07 11.37 13.85
N ALA A 128 1.66 11.31 12.66
CA ALA A 128 1.92 12.51 11.86
C ALA A 128 0.64 13.22 11.41
N ALA A 129 -0.43 12.47 11.11
CA ALA A 129 -1.72 13.05 10.78
C ALA A 129 -2.37 13.75 11.97
N THR A 130 -2.22 13.19 13.17
CA THR A 130 -2.64 13.82 14.42
C THR A 130 -1.87 15.11 14.64
N HIS A 131 -0.53 15.07 14.55
CA HIS A 131 0.32 16.26 14.65
C HIS A 131 -0.07 17.33 13.64
N ALA A 132 -0.29 16.96 12.38
CA ALA A 132 -0.66 17.90 11.34
C ALA A 132 -2.03 18.56 11.62
N SER A 133 -2.99 17.78 12.12
CA SER A 133 -4.31 18.28 12.50
C SER A 133 -4.20 19.30 13.65
N ILE A 134 -3.29 19.05 14.60
CA ILE A 134 -2.97 19.97 15.71
C ILE A 134 -2.39 21.28 15.16
N ILE A 135 -1.37 21.23 14.29
CA ILE A 135 -0.78 22.47 13.78
C ILE A 135 -1.82 23.29 12.99
N THR A 136 -2.65 22.63 12.17
CA THR A 136 -3.72 23.33 11.44
C THR A 136 -4.81 23.92 12.33
N ARG A 137 -5.17 23.23 13.43
CA ARG A 137 -6.14 23.75 14.41
C ARG A 137 -5.54 24.84 15.28
N GLY A 138 -4.32 24.66 15.80
CA GLY A 138 -3.61 25.67 16.57
C GLY A 138 -3.36 26.97 15.79
N ALA A 139 -3.16 26.90 14.46
CA ALA A 139 -3.11 28.09 13.61
C ALA A 139 -4.49 28.78 13.47
N ALA A 140 -5.59 28.02 13.48
CA ALA A 140 -6.96 28.56 13.45
C ALA A 140 -7.43 29.07 14.83
N ASP A 141 -6.99 28.41 15.91
CA ASP A 141 -7.39 28.62 17.30
C ASP A 141 -6.44 29.55 18.07
N ALA A 142 -5.27 29.92 17.52
CA ALA A 142 -4.50 31.08 17.97
C ALA A 142 -5.33 32.39 17.94
N ALA A 143 -6.50 32.37 17.30
CA ALA A 143 -7.51 33.42 17.37
C ALA A 143 -8.46 33.32 18.60
N LYS A 144 -8.55 32.18 19.32
CA LYS A 144 -9.58 31.91 20.35
C LYS A 144 -9.15 30.90 21.45
N SER A 145 -8.30 31.32 22.40
CA SER A 145 -8.16 30.81 23.80
C SER A 145 -7.52 29.41 24.08
N PRO A 146 -6.80 29.20 25.22
CA PRO A 146 -5.82 28.12 25.40
C PRO A 146 -6.24 26.95 26.32
N ARG A 147 -7.39 26.31 26.09
CA ARG A 147 -7.82 25.09 26.84
C ARG A 147 -7.90 23.84 25.96
N GLN A 148 -6.79 23.36 25.37
CA GLN A 148 -6.90 22.22 24.41
C GLN A 148 -5.76 21.18 24.44
N HIS A 149 -4.72 21.34 25.28
CA HIS A 149 -3.66 20.32 25.40
C HIS A 149 -4.15 18.96 25.96
N ALA A 150 -5.29 18.94 26.67
CA ALA A 150 -5.89 17.72 27.22
C ALA A 150 -6.58 16.84 26.14
N ASP A 151 -7.00 17.41 25.01
CA ASP A 151 -7.65 16.68 23.91
C ASP A 151 -6.63 15.86 23.08
N MET A 152 -5.37 16.31 23.03
CA MET A 152 -4.27 15.65 22.33
C MET A 152 -3.92 14.28 22.92
N TYR A 153 -3.65 14.22 24.22
CA TYR A 153 -3.38 12.97 24.91
C TYR A 153 -4.61 12.06 24.87
N SER A 154 -5.81 12.62 24.91
CA SER A 154 -7.05 11.86 24.85
C SER A 154 -7.26 11.19 23.49
N HIS A 155 -7.00 11.86 22.37
CA HIS A 155 -7.14 11.24 21.04
C HIS A 155 -6.04 10.21 20.74
N MET A 156 -4.78 10.48 21.12
CA MET A 156 -3.69 9.52 20.95
C MET A 156 -3.86 8.32 21.91
N ALA A 157 -4.31 8.56 23.14
CA ALA A 157 -4.69 7.50 24.07
C ALA A 157 -5.88 6.70 23.53
N TRP A 158 -6.88 7.34 22.93
CA TRP A 158 -8.01 6.65 22.31
C TRP A 158 -7.58 5.81 21.09
N LEU A 159 -6.73 6.35 20.21
CA LEU A 159 -6.17 5.58 19.09
C LEU A 159 -5.25 4.44 19.54
N SER A 160 -4.56 4.60 20.67
CA SER A 160 -3.78 3.54 21.32
C SER A 160 -4.71 2.50 21.98
N LEU A 161 -5.84 2.94 22.55
CA LEU A 161 -6.83 2.07 23.20
C LEU A 161 -7.61 1.21 22.21
N GLU A 162 -8.08 1.79 21.10
CA GLU A 162 -8.76 1.07 20.01
C GLU A 162 -7.75 0.29 19.15
N GLY A 163 -6.54 0.85 19.00
CA GLY A 163 -5.39 0.20 18.39
C GLY A 163 -5.55 -0.14 16.91
N LEU A 164 -4.45 -0.64 16.35
CA LEU A 164 -4.46 -1.39 15.10
C LEU A 164 -4.98 -2.80 15.40
N ASP A 165 -6.06 -3.19 14.74
CA ASP A 165 -6.64 -4.53 14.81
C ASP A 165 -6.66 -5.21 13.43
N ARG A 166 -7.28 -6.38 13.31
CA ARG A 166 -7.56 -7.07 12.06
C ARG A 166 -9.03 -7.43 11.92
N ASP A 167 -9.54 -7.41 10.69
CA ASP A 167 -10.84 -8.02 10.39
C ASP A 167 -10.76 -9.55 10.33
N TYR A 168 -11.90 -10.21 10.12
CA TYR A 168 -11.99 -11.67 10.03
C TYR A 168 -11.25 -12.26 8.81
N LEU A 169 -10.88 -11.43 7.82
CA LEU A 169 -10.02 -11.80 6.69
C LEU A 169 -8.54 -11.53 6.98
N GLY A 170 -8.20 -11.12 8.21
CA GLY A 170 -6.83 -10.83 8.64
C GLY A 170 -6.27 -9.50 8.13
N ARG A 171 -7.11 -8.62 7.57
CA ARG A 171 -6.70 -7.33 7.00
C ARG A 171 -6.60 -6.27 8.10
N PRO A 172 -5.65 -5.32 8.04
CA PRO A 172 -5.48 -4.33 9.09
C PRO A 172 -6.65 -3.34 9.16
N VAL A 173 -7.11 -3.08 10.38
CA VAL A 173 -8.18 -2.12 10.70
C VAL A 173 -7.62 -1.09 11.68
N MET A 174 -7.70 0.19 11.32
CA MET A 174 -7.25 1.30 12.14
C MET A 174 -8.33 2.40 12.09
N PRO A 175 -8.81 2.92 13.23
CA PRO A 175 -9.87 3.94 13.25
C PRO A 175 -9.54 5.15 12.37
N GLY A 176 -10.49 5.61 11.55
CA GLY A 176 -10.26 6.70 10.58
C GLY A 176 -9.33 6.38 9.40
N TRP A 177 -8.84 5.14 9.25
CA TRP A 177 -7.90 4.75 8.19
C TRP A 177 -8.32 3.47 7.46
N ARG A 178 -7.89 3.37 6.22
CA ARG A 178 -7.82 2.09 5.49
C ARG A 178 -6.37 1.84 5.17
N ALA A 179 -5.89 0.65 5.51
CA ALA A 179 -4.51 0.25 5.31
C ALA A 179 -4.43 -1.12 4.65
N ALA A 180 -3.28 -1.40 4.05
CA ALA A 180 -2.90 -2.72 3.57
C ALA A 180 -1.39 -2.89 3.72
N PHE A 181 -0.96 -4.12 3.98
CA PHE A 181 0.45 -4.46 4.14
C PHE A 181 0.90 -5.45 3.09
N SER A 182 2.14 -5.30 2.64
CA SER A 182 2.85 -6.32 1.87
C SER A 182 4.31 -6.38 2.31
N HIS A 183 4.98 -7.47 1.97
CA HIS A 183 6.41 -7.60 2.11
C HIS A 183 6.95 -8.48 0.99
N SER A 184 8.15 -8.18 0.50
CA SER A 184 8.86 -9.04 -0.42
C SER A 184 10.35 -8.70 -0.40
N GLY A 185 11.19 -9.71 -0.62
CA GLY A 185 12.63 -9.59 -0.45
C GLY A 185 12.99 -8.98 0.91
N HIS A 186 13.71 -7.85 0.87
CA HIS A 186 14.16 -7.11 2.05
C HIS A 186 13.41 -5.79 2.25
N ALA A 187 12.13 -5.72 1.93
CA ALA A 187 11.31 -4.53 2.17
C ALA A 187 9.91 -4.83 2.72
N ALA A 188 9.45 -3.95 3.59
CA ALA A 188 8.09 -3.90 4.11
C ALA A 188 7.34 -2.71 3.49
N PHE A 189 6.07 -2.91 3.16
CA PHE A 189 5.22 -1.93 2.49
C PHE A 189 3.92 -1.70 3.27
N CYS A 190 3.52 -0.44 3.36
CA CYS A 190 2.22 -0.02 3.87
C CYS A 190 1.56 0.91 2.84
N ALA A 191 0.40 0.51 2.33
CA ALA A 191 -0.49 1.40 1.58
C ALA A 191 -1.58 1.88 2.54
N ALA A 192 -1.89 3.18 2.51
CA ALA A 192 -2.90 3.74 3.38
C ALA A 192 -3.61 4.96 2.77
N PHE A 193 -4.86 5.17 3.16
CA PHE A 193 -5.56 6.44 2.97
C PHE A 193 -6.44 6.75 4.17
N ARG A 194 -6.72 8.03 4.38
CA ARG A 194 -7.54 8.51 5.48
C ARG A 194 -9.01 8.49 5.07
N LEU A 195 -9.86 7.91 5.90
CA LEU A 195 -11.30 7.99 5.75
C LEU A 195 -11.77 9.41 6.13
N GLY A 196 -12.72 9.96 5.39
CA GLY A 196 -13.40 11.21 5.77
C GLY A 196 -14.17 11.04 7.10
N HIS A 197 -14.83 12.11 7.57
CA HIS A 197 -15.59 12.12 8.84
C HIS A 197 -16.43 10.85 9.03
N GLU A 198 -16.25 10.18 10.17
CA GLU A 198 -16.75 8.83 10.47
C GLU A 198 -18.28 8.68 10.40
N SER A 199 -19.03 9.78 10.32
CA SER A 199 -20.51 9.77 10.27
C SER A 199 -21.11 9.25 8.97
N LYS A 200 -20.31 9.02 7.90
CA LYS A 200 -20.83 8.53 6.60
C LYS A 200 -20.25 7.20 6.13
N ASN A 201 -19.17 6.73 6.75
CA ASN A 201 -18.52 5.48 6.38
C ASN A 201 -18.17 4.75 7.67
N PRO A 202 -19.07 3.91 8.21
CA PRO A 202 -18.72 3.10 9.36
C PRO A 202 -17.42 2.33 9.05
N PRO A 203 -16.54 2.12 10.05
CA PRO A 203 -15.55 1.05 9.93
C PRO A 203 -16.31 -0.22 9.55
N CYS A 204 -15.73 -1.09 8.72
CA CYS A 204 -16.45 -2.20 8.09
C CYS A 204 -17.21 -3.13 9.06
N HIS A 205 -17.12 -2.93 10.39
CA HIS A 205 -17.55 -3.85 11.42
C HIS A 205 -18.30 -3.24 12.62
N GLN A 206 -18.68 -1.96 12.66
CA GLN A 206 -19.29 -1.40 13.90
C GLN A 206 -20.82 -1.41 14.03
N ASN A 207 -21.59 -1.93 13.06
CA ASN A 207 -23.01 -2.18 13.28
C ASN A 207 -23.29 -3.67 13.05
N ALA A 208 -23.07 -4.46 14.11
CA ALA A 208 -23.42 -5.87 14.19
C ALA A 208 -24.76 -6.08 14.93
N ASP A 209 -25.67 -5.12 14.82
CA ASP A 209 -27.06 -5.30 15.22
C ASP A 209 -27.93 -4.93 14.03
N GLN A 210 -28.56 -5.96 13.45
CA GLN A 210 -29.58 -5.94 12.39
C GLN A 210 -29.14 -6.31 10.96
N LEU A 211 -29.82 -7.37 10.50
CA LEU A 211 -29.90 -8.00 9.18
C LEU A 211 -28.73 -8.90 8.79
N ASP A 212 -28.97 -10.22 8.74
CA ASP A 212 -28.61 -11.19 7.69
C ASP A 212 -27.36 -10.92 6.82
N ALA A 213 -26.29 -10.39 7.42
CA ALA A 213 -25.15 -9.75 6.75
C ALA A 213 -23.83 -10.52 6.87
N GLU A 214 -23.83 -11.76 7.35
CA GLU A 214 -22.60 -12.57 7.40
C GLU A 214 -22.10 -12.86 5.98
N THR A 215 -22.99 -13.27 5.06
CA THR A 215 -22.60 -13.62 3.67
C THR A 215 -22.25 -12.40 2.79
N LEU A 216 -22.69 -11.19 3.16
CA LEU A 216 -22.42 -9.94 2.44
C LEU A 216 -21.19 -9.18 2.97
N GLN A 217 -20.76 -9.46 4.20
CA GLN A 217 -19.52 -8.92 4.74
C GLN A 217 -18.31 -9.62 4.13
N ASP A 218 -18.35 -10.95 4.00
CA ASP A 218 -17.28 -11.85 3.51
C ASP A 218 -16.57 -11.42 2.22
N PHE A 219 -17.23 -10.62 1.38
CA PHE A 219 -16.74 -10.20 0.06
C PHE A 219 -16.62 -8.68 -0.11
N ARG A 220 -16.49 -7.89 0.97
CA ARG A 220 -16.25 -6.44 0.80
C ARG A 220 -14.84 -6.20 0.27
N PRO A 221 -14.67 -5.73 -0.97
CA PRO A 221 -13.35 -5.46 -1.48
C PRO A 221 -12.75 -4.29 -0.70
N CYS A 222 -11.45 -4.33 -0.47
CA CYS A 222 -10.73 -3.38 0.38
C CYS A 222 -9.48 -2.86 -0.32
N LEU A 223 -8.80 -1.91 0.33
CA LEU A 223 -7.43 -1.57 -0.07
C LEU A 223 -6.55 -2.81 0.04
N ALA A 224 -5.74 -3.05 -0.98
CA ALA A 224 -4.67 -4.03 -0.96
C ALA A 224 -3.43 -3.47 -1.62
N VAL A 225 -2.28 -3.96 -1.15
CA VAL A 225 -1.00 -3.75 -1.79
C VAL A 225 -0.33 -5.10 -1.93
N ASP A 226 0.34 -5.29 -3.06
CA ASP A 226 1.22 -6.40 -3.27
C ASP A 226 2.57 -5.92 -3.80
N ALA A 227 3.63 -6.61 -3.40
CA ALA A 227 5.00 -6.26 -3.76
C ALA A 227 5.76 -7.52 -4.08
N GLU A 228 6.55 -7.49 -5.15
CA GLU A 228 7.43 -8.59 -5.54
C GLU A 228 8.83 -8.08 -5.85
N SER A 229 9.82 -8.60 -5.12
CA SER A 229 11.24 -8.34 -5.41
C SER A 229 11.56 -8.78 -6.83
N LEU A 230 12.27 -7.94 -7.58
CA LEU A 230 12.70 -8.26 -8.95
C LEU A 230 13.64 -9.47 -9.04
N LEU A 231 14.14 -9.94 -7.89
CA LEU A 231 14.97 -11.13 -7.77
C LEU A 231 14.15 -12.41 -7.53
N ASN A 232 12.85 -12.29 -7.24
CA ASN A 232 11.99 -13.45 -7.03
C ASN A 232 11.73 -14.18 -8.36
N PRO A 233 11.71 -15.51 -8.36
CA PRO A 233 11.17 -16.25 -9.49
C PRO A 233 9.66 -16.01 -9.58
N PRO A 234 9.07 -15.96 -10.79
CA PRO A 234 7.63 -15.94 -10.94
C PRO A 234 7.03 -17.25 -10.42
N PRO A 235 5.75 -17.25 -10.00
CA PRO A 235 5.04 -18.47 -9.64
C PRO A 235 4.88 -19.41 -10.84
N ASP A 236 4.40 -20.62 -10.55
CA ASP A 236 4.14 -21.66 -11.54
C ASP A 236 3.27 -21.15 -12.72
N PRO A 237 3.53 -21.57 -13.97
CA PRO A 237 2.75 -21.17 -15.14
C PRO A 237 1.24 -21.38 -15.02
N ARG A 238 0.77 -22.30 -14.16
CA ARG A 238 -0.66 -22.51 -13.88
C ARG A 238 -1.36 -21.29 -13.26
N ALA A 239 -0.61 -20.34 -12.71
CA ALA A 239 -1.17 -19.10 -12.14
C ALA A 239 -1.65 -18.10 -13.22
N TYR A 240 -1.37 -18.40 -14.49
CA TYR A 240 -1.66 -17.53 -15.62
C TYR A 240 -2.62 -18.22 -16.58
N SER A 241 -3.48 -17.43 -17.20
CA SER A 241 -4.28 -17.91 -18.32
C SER A 241 -3.37 -18.19 -19.52
N GLY A 242 -3.78 -19.12 -20.39
CA GLY A 242 -3.03 -19.45 -21.60
C GLY A 242 -2.77 -18.28 -22.55
N ARG A 243 -3.50 -17.16 -22.41
CA ARG A 243 -3.30 -15.93 -23.21
C ARG A 243 -2.32 -14.93 -22.58
N GLU A 244 -2.00 -15.07 -21.30
CA GLU A 244 -1.13 -14.11 -20.60
C GLU A 244 0.36 -14.37 -20.87
N LEU A 245 0.73 -15.62 -21.16
CA LEU A 245 2.13 -16.04 -21.36
C LEU A 245 2.54 -16.21 -22.84
N THR A 246 1.66 -15.89 -23.80
CA THR A 246 1.90 -16.12 -25.24
C THR A 246 2.61 -14.97 -25.98
N ALA A 247 3.09 -13.95 -25.28
CA ALA A 247 3.75 -12.82 -25.93
C ALA A 247 5.13 -13.22 -26.51
N PRO A 248 5.49 -12.78 -27.74
CA PRO A 248 6.76 -13.09 -28.38
C PRO A 248 7.89 -12.22 -27.79
N LEU A 249 8.28 -12.51 -26.56
CA LEU A 249 9.30 -11.77 -25.83
C LEU A 249 10.54 -12.64 -25.61
N ALA A 250 11.69 -11.98 -25.43
CA ALA A 250 12.88 -12.65 -24.91
C ALA A 250 12.57 -13.29 -23.54
N LYS A 251 13.18 -14.45 -23.25
CA LYS A 251 12.92 -15.25 -22.04
C LYS A 251 12.97 -14.41 -20.74
N GLU A 252 13.96 -13.55 -20.60
CA GLU A 252 14.09 -12.65 -19.43
C GLU A 252 12.93 -11.66 -19.30
N SER A 253 12.45 -11.15 -20.45
CA SER A 253 11.29 -10.26 -20.49
C SER A 253 10.00 -11.01 -20.12
N CYS A 254 9.85 -12.28 -20.52
CA CYS A 254 8.74 -13.13 -20.08
C CYS A 254 8.73 -13.33 -18.56
N VAL A 255 9.90 -13.60 -17.96
CA VAL A 255 10.02 -13.79 -16.50
C VAL A 255 9.64 -12.52 -15.74
N ARG A 256 10.13 -11.35 -16.19
CA ARG A 256 9.79 -10.06 -15.58
C ARG A 256 8.32 -9.70 -15.76
N ASP A 257 7.74 -10.03 -16.91
CA ASP A 257 6.32 -9.82 -17.20
C ASP A 257 5.43 -10.71 -16.33
N ALA A 258 5.79 -12.00 -16.20
CA ALA A 258 5.10 -12.95 -15.35
C ALA A 258 5.06 -12.46 -13.90
N LEU A 259 6.22 -12.06 -13.34
CA LEU A 259 6.27 -11.51 -11.99
C LEU A 259 5.44 -10.23 -11.85
N ARG A 260 5.47 -9.32 -12.83
CA ARG A 260 4.61 -8.13 -12.83
C ARG A 260 3.12 -8.50 -12.77
N ARG A 261 2.70 -9.46 -13.58
CA ARG A 261 1.31 -9.93 -13.65
C ARG A 261 0.90 -10.61 -12.35
N TRP A 262 1.80 -11.38 -11.75
CA TRP A 262 1.60 -11.99 -10.44
C TRP A 262 1.33 -10.93 -9.37
N THR A 263 2.16 -9.87 -9.30
CA THR A 263 1.93 -8.76 -8.36
C THR A 263 0.56 -8.11 -8.53
N ILE A 264 0.08 -7.96 -9.77
CA ILE A 264 -1.26 -7.44 -10.06
C ILE A 264 -2.34 -8.42 -9.56
N LYS A 265 -2.21 -9.71 -9.89
CA LYS A 265 -3.17 -10.74 -9.48
C LYS A 265 -3.28 -10.85 -7.96
N GLU A 266 -2.17 -10.87 -7.24
CA GLU A 266 -2.17 -10.90 -5.78
C GLU A 266 -2.82 -9.66 -5.18
N ALA A 267 -2.49 -8.46 -5.67
CA ALA A 267 -3.14 -7.23 -5.19
C ALA A 267 -4.66 -7.29 -5.40
N LEU A 268 -5.11 -7.77 -6.57
CA LEU A 268 -6.53 -7.93 -6.88
C LEU A 268 -7.21 -8.98 -5.99
N LEU A 269 -6.60 -10.14 -5.78
CA LEU A 269 -7.12 -11.21 -4.93
C LEU A 269 -7.19 -10.80 -3.45
N LYS A 270 -6.15 -10.11 -2.96
CA LYS A 270 -6.11 -9.52 -1.62
C LYS A 270 -7.20 -8.47 -1.45
N SER A 271 -7.35 -7.58 -2.45
CA SER A 271 -8.40 -6.56 -2.46
C SER A 271 -9.78 -7.20 -2.45
N ALA A 272 -10.01 -8.23 -3.25
CA ALA A 272 -11.28 -8.95 -3.30
C ALA A 272 -11.60 -9.78 -2.03
N GLY A 273 -10.59 -10.09 -1.20
CA GLY A 273 -10.77 -10.95 -0.02
C GLY A 273 -10.81 -12.43 -0.32
N LEU A 274 -10.41 -12.81 -1.53
CA LEU A 274 -10.52 -14.19 -2.01
C LEU A 274 -9.30 -15.02 -1.64
N GLY A 275 -8.16 -14.36 -1.36
CA GLY A 275 -6.89 -15.06 -1.22
C GLY A 275 -6.65 -16.00 -2.41
N LEU A 276 -6.23 -17.23 -2.12
CA LEU A 276 -6.08 -18.29 -3.12
C LEU A 276 -7.33 -19.17 -3.28
N SER A 277 -8.45 -18.83 -2.63
CA SER A 277 -9.73 -19.53 -2.83
C SER A 277 -10.30 -19.30 -4.23
N ARG A 278 -9.82 -18.28 -4.95
CA ARG A 278 -10.06 -18.08 -6.39
C ARG A 278 -8.79 -18.43 -7.16
N ASP A 279 -8.94 -19.23 -8.21
CA ASP A 279 -7.85 -19.57 -9.12
C ASP A 279 -7.24 -18.29 -9.74
N PRO A 280 -5.95 -17.99 -9.52
CA PRO A 280 -5.28 -16.84 -10.11
C PRO A 280 -5.32 -16.82 -11.64
N ALA A 281 -5.42 -17.98 -12.32
CA ALA A 281 -5.53 -18.05 -13.77
C ALA A 281 -6.81 -17.37 -14.30
N LEU A 282 -7.84 -17.25 -13.47
CA LEU A 282 -9.11 -16.60 -13.79
C LEU A 282 -9.10 -15.08 -13.57
N VAL A 283 -8.04 -14.54 -12.98
CA VAL A 283 -7.90 -13.10 -12.71
C VAL A 283 -7.14 -12.44 -13.86
N ASN A 284 -7.79 -11.52 -14.58
CA ASN A 284 -7.13 -10.78 -15.66
C ASN A 284 -6.16 -9.72 -15.10
N SER A 285 -4.87 -9.87 -15.40
CA SER A 285 -3.80 -8.94 -15.00
C SER A 285 -3.56 -7.79 -15.99
N GLY A 286 -4.42 -7.63 -16.99
CA GLY A 286 -4.30 -6.63 -18.04
C GLY A 286 -3.42 -7.07 -19.23
N PHE A 287 -3.21 -6.15 -20.16
CA PHE A 287 -2.36 -6.35 -21.32
C PHE A 287 -0.87 -6.25 -20.96
N PHE A 288 -0.02 -6.70 -21.89
CA PHE A 288 1.43 -6.54 -21.76
C PHE A 288 1.80 -5.07 -21.57
N GLY A 289 2.65 -4.78 -20.58
CA GLY A 289 3.10 -3.41 -20.27
C GLY A 289 2.04 -2.50 -19.63
N GLN A 290 0.80 -2.95 -19.43
CA GLN A 290 -0.25 -2.16 -18.82
C GLN A 290 0.10 -1.83 -17.36
N ARG A 291 0.01 -0.54 -17.00
CA ARG A 291 0.37 -0.03 -15.66
C ARG A 291 -0.80 0.27 -14.75
N ARG A 292 -2.01 0.27 -15.28
CA ARG A 292 -3.25 0.47 -14.52
C ARG A 292 -4.41 -0.17 -15.24
N GLY A 293 -5.41 -0.63 -14.49
CA GLY A 293 -6.58 -1.24 -15.08
C GLY A 293 -7.68 -1.44 -14.06
N ARG A 294 -8.68 -2.21 -14.47
CA ARG A 294 -9.81 -2.61 -13.63
C ARG A 294 -10.08 -4.09 -13.83
N ALA A 295 -10.48 -4.75 -12.76
CA ALA A 295 -10.95 -6.11 -12.77
C ALA A 295 -12.36 -6.16 -12.17
N GLN A 296 -13.18 -7.05 -12.70
CA GLN A 296 -14.53 -7.29 -12.21
C GLN A 296 -14.55 -8.62 -11.47
N PHE A 297 -15.05 -8.61 -10.24
CA PHE A 297 -15.23 -9.79 -9.41
C PHE A 297 -16.72 -10.00 -9.19
N CYS A 298 -17.27 -11.08 -9.73
CA CYS A 298 -18.67 -11.45 -9.55
C CYS A 298 -18.75 -12.55 -8.49
N HIS A 299 -19.70 -12.43 -7.56
CA HIS A 299 -19.88 -13.39 -6.49
C HIS A 299 -20.79 -14.54 -6.96
N GLU A 300 -20.29 -15.78 -6.95
CA GLU A 300 -21.06 -16.99 -7.33
C GLU A 300 -22.04 -17.47 -6.24
N GLY A 301 -22.14 -16.80 -5.09
CA GLY A 301 -23.01 -17.19 -3.97
C GLY A 301 -24.40 -16.55 -3.92
N SER A 302 -24.79 -15.69 -4.87
CA SER A 302 -26.19 -15.26 -4.97
C SER A 302 -27.00 -16.33 -5.71
N LYS A 303 -27.24 -17.48 -5.05
CA LYS A 303 -28.37 -18.33 -5.44
C LYS A 303 -29.60 -17.46 -5.29
N GLY A 304 -30.18 -17.09 -6.42
CA GLY A 304 -31.40 -16.28 -6.47
C GLY A 304 -32.46 -16.91 -5.59
N PHE A 305 -33.06 -16.10 -4.72
CA PHE A 305 -34.45 -16.30 -4.39
C PHE A 305 -35.23 -16.11 -5.69
N ALA A 306 -35.52 -17.22 -6.37
CA ALA A 306 -36.48 -17.25 -7.46
C ALA A 306 -37.87 -16.99 -6.86
N LEU A 307 -38.23 -15.72 -6.68
CA LEU A 307 -39.61 -15.32 -6.47
C LEU A 307 -40.25 -15.07 -7.83
N GLY A 308 -40.92 -16.12 -8.32
CA GLY A 308 -41.94 -16.05 -9.35
C GLY A 308 -41.46 -15.79 -10.79
N PRO A 309 -42.22 -16.25 -11.80
CA PRO A 309 -41.90 -16.11 -13.22
C PRO A 309 -42.10 -14.68 -13.77
N GLY A 310 -41.70 -13.65 -13.01
CA GLY A 310 -41.84 -12.24 -13.37
C GLY A 310 -40.63 -11.35 -13.06
N SER A 311 -39.53 -11.87 -12.52
CA SER A 311 -38.37 -11.05 -12.13
C SER A 311 -37.37 -10.86 -13.28
N ALA A 312 -37.48 -9.72 -13.96
CA ALA A 312 -36.52 -9.24 -14.93
C ALA A 312 -35.11 -9.12 -14.33
N ARG A 313 -34.10 -9.68 -15.02
CA ARG A 313 -32.65 -9.40 -14.91
C ARG A 313 -32.15 -9.05 -13.50
N GLN A 314 -32.05 -10.02 -12.61
CA GLN A 314 -31.14 -9.88 -11.46
C GLN A 314 -29.70 -9.99 -11.97
N THR A 315 -29.05 -8.84 -12.16
CA THR A 315 -27.61 -8.77 -12.44
C THR A 315 -26.85 -9.34 -11.25
N ILE A 316 -26.03 -10.36 -11.48
CA ILE A 316 -25.08 -10.88 -10.49
C ILE A 316 -24.30 -9.67 -9.93
N PRO A 317 -24.26 -9.45 -8.61
CA PRO A 317 -23.55 -8.30 -8.05
C PRO A 317 -22.06 -8.46 -8.33
N CYS A 318 -21.58 -7.70 -9.31
CA CYS A 318 -20.18 -7.66 -9.68
C CYS A 318 -19.54 -6.38 -9.12
N ARG A 319 -18.38 -6.53 -8.49
CA ARG A 319 -17.60 -5.43 -7.92
C ARG A 319 -16.45 -5.07 -8.85
N HIS A 320 -16.16 -3.78 -8.97
CA HIS A 320 -15.04 -3.28 -9.76
C HIS A 320 -13.88 -2.91 -8.83
N ILE A 321 -12.73 -3.52 -9.07
CA ILE A 321 -11.49 -3.24 -8.36
C ILE A 321 -10.54 -2.59 -9.36
N GLY A 322 -10.12 -1.35 -9.06
CA GLY A 322 -9.09 -0.66 -9.81
C GLY A 322 -7.73 -1.10 -9.30
N TRP A 323 -6.77 -1.24 -10.21
CA TRP A 323 -5.40 -1.56 -9.86
C TRP A 323 -4.41 -0.63 -10.56
N GLN A 324 -3.28 -0.39 -9.91
CA GLN A 324 -2.21 0.45 -10.42
C GLN A 324 -0.84 -0.08 -9.99
N LEU A 325 0.03 -0.28 -10.97
CA LEU A 325 1.46 -0.49 -10.74
C LEU A 325 2.13 0.83 -10.38
N VAL A 326 2.94 0.79 -9.34
CA VAL A 326 3.62 1.95 -8.78
C VAL A 326 5.13 1.76 -8.95
N PRO A 327 5.85 2.75 -9.49
CA PRO A 327 7.31 2.68 -9.56
C PRO A 327 7.92 2.53 -8.16
N CYS A 328 8.63 1.43 -7.94
CA CYS A 328 9.39 1.16 -6.73
C CYS A 328 10.75 0.60 -7.11
N ALA A 329 11.80 1.04 -6.41
CA ALA A 329 13.12 0.47 -6.61
C ALA A 329 13.10 -1.02 -6.22
N GLU A 330 13.72 -1.86 -7.04
CA GLU A 330 13.94 -3.29 -6.79
C GLU A 330 12.67 -4.15 -6.67
N HIS A 331 11.47 -3.57 -6.88
CA HIS A 331 10.20 -4.28 -6.71
C HIS A 331 9.20 -3.94 -7.80
N TRP A 332 8.42 -4.93 -8.22
CA TRP A 332 7.07 -4.68 -8.71
C TRP A 332 6.18 -4.37 -7.50
N LEU A 333 5.37 -3.31 -7.62
CA LEU A 333 4.50 -2.86 -6.54
C LEU A 333 3.15 -2.53 -7.16
N CYS A 334 2.08 -3.17 -6.69
CA CYS A 334 0.72 -2.95 -7.16
C CYS A 334 -0.19 -2.58 -6.00
N VAL A 335 -1.01 -1.55 -6.19
CA VAL A 335 -2.13 -1.24 -5.30
C VAL A 335 -3.42 -1.60 -6.00
N ALA A 336 -4.35 -2.20 -5.26
CA ALA A 336 -5.70 -2.47 -5.71
C ALA A 336 -6.71 -1.96 -4.67
N ALA A 337 -7.81 -1.38 -5.13
CA ALA A 337 -8.89 -0.94 -4.25
C ALA A 337 -10.23 -0.90 -4.99
N PRO A 338 -11.37 -0.90 -4.26
CA PRO A 338 -12.67 -0.64 -4.86
C PRO A 338 -12.68 0.70 -5.59
N VAL A 339 -13.24 0.73 -6.80
CA VAL A 339 -13.40 1.96 -7.58
C VAL A 339 -14.82 2.08 -8.11
N SER A 340 -15.31 3.32 -8.20
CA SER A 340 -16.51 3.61 -8.96
C SER A 340 -16.24 3.44 -10.46
N PRO A 341 -17.26 3.08 -11.28
CA PRO A 341 -17.12 2.96 -12.73
C PRO A 341 -16.49 4.21 -13.39
N ASP A 342 -16.71 5.39 -12.84
CA ASP A 342 -16.25 6.65 -13.46
C ASP A 342 -15.00 7.25 -12.80
N ARG A 343 -14.44 6.59 -11.78
CA ARG A 343 -13.26 7.11 -11.06
C ARG A 343 -12.10 6.13 -11.10
N PRO A 344 -10.89 6.55 -11.50
CA PRO A 344 -9.71 5.71 -11.37
C PRO A 344 -9.26 5.60 -9.91
N LEU A 345 -8.49 4.56 -9.62
CA LEU A 345 -7.71 4.49 -8.38
C LEU A 345 -6.70 5.64 -8.38
N LEU A 346 -6.64 6.41 -7.29
CA LEU A 346 -5.68 7.50 -7.11
C LEU A 346 -4.61 7.06 -6.11
N VAL A 347 -3.42 6.77 -6.62
CA VAL A 347 -2.20 6.64 -5.82
C VAL A 347 -1.47 7.98 -5.82
N THR A 348 -1.19 8.51 -4.63
CA THR A 348 -0.61 9.85 -4.47
C THR A 348 0.93 9.78 -4.47
N GLY A 349 1.54 10.44 -5.46
CA GLY A 349 2.99 10.60 -5.54
C GLY A 349 3.76 9.29 -5.73
N ARG A 350 5.06 9.35 -5.40
CA ARG A 350 5.95 8.17 -5.37
C ARG A 350 5.93 7.54 -3.98
N PRO A 351 6.20 6.23 -3.85
CA PRO A 351 6.35 5.59 -2.55
C PRO A 351 7.38 6.31 -1.68
N LEU A 352 6.99 6.67 -0.46
CA LEU A 352 7.88 7.30 0.51
C LEU A 352 8.75 6.24 1.17
N ARG A 353 10.05 6.31 0.91
CA ARG A 353 11.04 5.49 1.61
C ARG A 353 11.29 6.05 3.00
N ALA A 354 11.02 5.25 4.03
CA ALA A 354 11.40 5.51 5.40
C ALA A 354 12.55 4.57 5.79
N HIS A 355 13.49 5.07 6.61
CA HIS A 355 14.48 4.22 7.25
C HIS A 355 13.94 3.79 8.61
N TRP A 356 14.05 2.50 8.94
CA TRP A 356 13.50 1.93 10.17
C TRP A 356 13.97 2.64 11.44
N SER A 357 15.20 3.17 11.49
CA SER A 357 15.67 3.94 12.66
C SER A 357 14.89 5.24 12.87
N GLY A 358 14.55 5.95 11.80
CA GLY A 358 13.74 7.16 11.87
C GLY A 358 12.27 6.88 12.20
N VAL A 359 11.78 5.66 11.92
CA VAL A 359 10.46 5.21 12.35
C VAL A 359 10.48 4.95 13.86
N LEU A 360 11.46 4.18 14.34
CA LEU A 360 11.61 3.80 15.75
C LEU A 360 11.83 4.99 16.68
N ASN A 361 12.71 5.93 16.32
CA ASN A 361 13.02 7.10 17.14
C ASN A 361 11.80 8.01 17.41
N SER A 362 10.72 7.87 16.65
CA SER A 362 9.48 8.62 16.85
C SER A 362 8.39 7.82 17.55
N LEU A 363 8.59 6.51 17.74
CA LEU A 363 7.65 5.61 18.41
C LEU A 363 8.05 5.32 19.87
N GLY A 364 9.34 5.39 20.18
CA GLY A 364 9.89 5.17 21.52
C GLY A 364 9.99 6.43 22.39
#